data_AF-A0A9P8BIE6-F1
#
_entry.id   AF-A0A9P8BIE6-F1
#
_cell.length_a   1.000
_cell.length_b   1.000
_cell.length_c   1.000
_cell.angle_alpha   90.00
_cell.angle_beta   90.00
_cell.angle_gamma   90.00
#
_symmetry.space_group_name_H-M   'P 1'
#
loop_
_entity.id
_entity.type
_entity.pdbx_description
1 polymer ?
#
loop_
_entity_poly.entity_id
_entity_poly.type
_entity_poly.pdbx_seq_one_letter_code
_entity_poly.pdbx_strand_id
1 'polypeptide(L)'
;MDLDAKQAKDDVDNSIKKAERNTQEAERKTQEARERAVTAEEESTKAKAQLEHNESQLNKIYNEMEQSRNTLKQKDKELRIKNMHIWTIYQQRRALEKQLKTAGDSQEMKDELANLRTQATSHRDRLDAAVLKERELCDMVAALNREVIEAKRDTERAREEASEARRSLAKVEGERDYVMGKHREVLVTLQTVKPSTIIVKKEALG
;
A
#
# COMPACT_ATOMS: atom_id res chain seq x y z
N MET A 1 71.51 -25.72 -21.08
CA MET A 1 70.74 -25.83 -19.84
C MET A 1 70.16 -24.48 -19.39
N ASP A 2 70.76 -23.33 -19.73
CA ASP A 2 70.24 -22.01 -19.30
C ASP A 2 69.02 -21.46 -20.08
N LEU A 3 68.77 -21.93 -21.31
CA LEU A 3 67.62 -21.50 -22.11
C LEU A 3 66.28 -22.00 -21.53
N ASP A 4 66.26 -23.21 -20.96
CA ASP A 4 65.05 -23.81 -20.39
C ASP A 4 64.62 -23.11 -19.09
N ALA A 5 65.57 -22.66 -18.27
CA ALA A 5 65.29 -21.93 -17.04
C ALA A 5 64.74 -20.52 -17.29
N LYS A 6 65.19 -19.87 -18.38
CA LYS A 6 64.71 -18.54 -18.78
C LYS A 6 63.30 -18.61 -19.35
N GLN A 7 63.02 -19.61 -20.18
CA GLN A 7 61.68 -19.88 -20.73
C GLN A 7 60.68 -20.18 -19.61
N ALA A 8 61.04 -21.04 -18.64
CA ALA A 8 60.20 -21.37 -17.49
C ALA A 8 59.89 -20.15 -16.61
N LYS A 9 60.86 -19.23 -16.44
CA LYS A 9 60.65 -17.99 -15.70
C LYS A 9 59.69 -17.04 -16.41
N ASP A 10 59.84 -16.87 -17.72
CA ASP A 10 58.96 -16.00 -18.52
C ASP A 10 57.52 -16.55 -18.56
N ASP A 11 57.35 -17.88 -18.60
CA ASP A 11 56.04 -18.54 -18.53
C ASP A 11 55.35 -18.36 -17.16
N VAL A 12 56.13 -18.42 -16.07
CA VAL A 12 55.64 -18.14 -14.71
C VAL A 12 55.25 -16.68 -14.56
N ASP A 13 56.09 -15.74 -15.00
CA ASP A 13 55.82 -14.30 -14.91
C ASP A 13 54.60 -13.88 -15.76
N ASN A 14 54.42 -14.50 -16.94
CA ASN A 14 53.23 -14.31 -17.76
C ASN A 14 51.96 -14.90 -17.10
N SER A 15 52.09 -16.05 -16.45
CA SER A 15 50.99 -16.67 -15.70
C SER A 15 50.57 -15.83 -14.49
N ILE A 16 51.53 -15.24 -13.77
CA ILE A 16 51.28 -14.32 -12.66
C ILE A 16 50.54 -13.07 -13.15
N LYS A 17 51.04 -12.41 -14.20
CA LYS A 17 50.38 -11.21 -14.76
C LYS A 17 48.96 -11.49 -15.26
N LYS A 18 48.74 -12.66 -15.86
CA LYS A 18 47.41 -13.10 -16.28
C LYS A 18 46.49 -13.33 -15.08
N ALA A 19 46.99 -13.97 -14.04
CA ALA A 19 46.23 -14.20 -12.82
C ALA A 19 45.88 -12.88 -12.10
N GLU A 20 46.80 -11.93 -12.02
CA GLU A 20 46.57 -10.60 -11.45
C GLU A 20 45.50 -9.80 -12.21
N ARG A 21 45.54 -9.82 -13.55
CA ARG A 21 44.48 -9.20 -14.38
C ARG A 21 43.12 -9.84 -14.14
N ASN A 22 43.08 -11.18 -14.07
CA ASN A 22 41.85 -11.91 -13.78
C ASN A 22 41.31 -11.58 -12.38
N THR A 23 42.19 -11.36 -11.40
CA THR A 23 41.79 -10.94 -10.03
C THR A 23 41.22 -9.54 -10.03
N GLN A 24 41.88 -8.57 -10.67
CA GLN A 24 41.36 -7.20 -10.79
C GLN A 24 40.00 -7.16 -11.50
N GLU A 25 39.83 -7.95 -12.56
CA GLU A 25 38.55 -8.05 -13.26
C GLU A 25 37.47 -8.69 -12.38
N ALA A 26 37.81 -9.72 -11.59
CA ALA A 26 36.90 -10.36 -10.66
C ALA A 26 36.50 -9.42 -9.50
N GLU A 27 37.43 -8.62 -8.98
CA GLU A 27 37.15 -7.60 -7.96
C GLU A 27 36.20 -6.52 -8.50
N ARG A 28 36.45 -6.02 -9.73
CA ARG A 28 35.58 -5.05 -10.38
C ARG A 28 34.17 -5.59 -10.57
N LYS A 29 34.02 -6.81 -11.12
CA LYS A 29 32.70 -7.46 -11.28
C LYS A 29 32.00 -7.71 -9.95
N THR A 30 32.76 -8.04 -8.91
CA THR A 30 32.22 -8.22 -7.56
C THR A 30 31.68 -6.91 -7.01
N GLN A 31 32.43 -5.81 -7.20
CA GLN A 31 32.00 -4.49 -6.75
C GLN A 31 30.75 -4.02 -7.50
N GLU A 32 30.72 -4.17 -8.82
CA GLU A 32 29.54 -3.86 -9.65
C GLU A 32 28.31 -4.69 -9.22
N ALA A 33 28.49 -5.97 -8.91
CA ALA A 33 27.41 -6.84 -8.42
C ALA A 33 26.90 -6.41 -7.03
N ARG A 34 27.79 -5.94 -6.14
CA ARG A 34 27.40 -5.41 -4.83
C ARG A 34 26.60 -4.12 -4.95
N GLU A 35 27.05 -3.19 -5.79
CA GLU A 35 26.34 -1.93 -6.02
C GLU A 35 24.93 -2.17 -6.58
N ARG A 36 24.80 -3.07 -7.56
CA ARG A 36 23.49 -3.48 -8.08
C ARG A 36 22.61 -4.12 -7.00
N ALA A 37 23.18 -4.93 -6.11
CA ALA A 37 22.42 -5.58 -5.04
C ALA A 37 21.87 -4.54 -4.05
N VAL A 38 22.68 -3.55 -3.68
CA VAL A 38 22.25 -2.45 -2.80
C VAL A 38 21.12 -1.65 -3.45
N THR A 39 21.24 -1.29 -4.72
CA THR A 39 20.16 -0.57 -5.43
C THR A 39 18.86 -1.39 -5.49
N ALA A 40 18.94 -2.68 -5.79
CA ALA A 40 17.76 -3.55 -5.82
C ALA A 40 17.11 -3.72 -4.43
N GLU A 41 17.91 -3.73 -3.36
CA GLU A 41 17.41 -3.78 -1.98
C GLU A 41 16.72 -2.46 -1.59
N GLU A 42 17.27 -1.32 -1.99
CA GLU A 42 16.64 -0.01 -1.82
C GLU A 42 15.31 0.11 -2.58
N GLU A 43 15.24 -0.40 -3.82
CA GLU A 43 14.00 -0.43 -4.60
C GLU A 43 12.93 -1.33 -3.96
N SER A 44 13.33 -2.51 -3.50
CA SER A 44 12.45 -3.45 -2.78
C SER A 44 11.91 -2.85 -1.47
N THR A 45 12.75 -2.18 -0.70
CA THR A 45 12.33 -1.52 0.56
C THR A 45 11.41 -0.34 0.31
N LYS A 46 11.67 0.49 -0.71
CA LYS A 46 10.76 1.57 -1.13
C LYS A 46 9.41 1.04 -1.57
N ALA A 47 9.37 0.00 -2.40
CA ALA A 47 8.12 -0.62 -2.85
C ALA A 47 7.31 -1.20 -1.68
N LYS A 48 7.99 -1.81 -0.70
CA LYS A 48 7.34 -2.30 0.53
C LYS A 48 6.75 -1.16 1.35
N ALA A 49 7.49 -0.07 1.55
CA ALA A 49 7.01 1.09 2.30
C ALA A 49 5.79 1.74 1.61
N GLN A 50 5.79 1.80 0.27
CA GLN A 50 4.64 2.31 -0.49
C GLN A 50 3.40 1.43 -0.30
N LEU A 51 3.55 0.10 -0.28
CA LEU A 51 2.45 -0.83 0.01
C LEU A 51 1.86 -0.59 1.41
N GLU A 52 2.71 -0.52 2.43
CA GLU A 52 2.28 -0.25 3.81
C GLU A 52 1.54 1.10 3.92
N HIS A 53 2.01 2.11 3.19
CA HIS A 53 1.33 3.41 3.12
C HIS A 53 -0.07 3.29 2.49
N ASN A 54 -0.17 2.64 1.33
CA ASN A 54 -1.45 2.46 0.62
C ASN A 54 -2.46 1.65 1.46
N GLU A 55 -2.01 0.59 2.13
CA GLU A 55 -2.86 -0.21 3.03
C GLU A 55 -3.38 0.61 4.21
N SER A 56 -2.55 1.48 4.79
CA SER A 56 -2.96 2.40 5.85
C SER A 56 -4.03 3.39 5.38
N GLN A 57 -3.86 3.97 4.19
CA GLN A 57 -4.85 4.86 3.58
C GLN A 57 -6.18 4.15 3.33
N LEU A 58 -6.16 2.93 2.79
CA LEU A 58 -7.36 2.11 2.57
C LEU A 58 -8.12 1.85 3.88
N ASN A 59 -7.40 1.50 4.95
CA ASN A 59 -8.01 1.28 6.27
C ASN A 59 -8.68 2.55 6.81
N LYS A 60 -8.06 3.71 6.61
CA LYS A 60 -8.64 4.99 7.01
C LYS A 60 -9.96 5.25 6.26
N ILE A 61 -9.95 5.11 4.93
CA ILE A 61 -11.14 5.32 4.09
C ILE A 61 -12.26 4.34 4.48
N TYR A 62 -11.91 3.07 4.74
CA TYR A 62 -12.87 2.06 5.17
C TYR A 62 -13.56 2.44 6.50
N ASN A 63 -12.79 2.90 7.48
CA ASN A 63 -13.33 3.36 8.75
C ASN A 63 -14.28 4.56 8.59
N GLU A 64 -13.91 5.53 7.74
CA GLU A 64 -14.76 6.69 7.44
C GLU A 64 -16.06 6.30 6.72
N MET A 65 -16.00 5.34 5.79
CA MET A 65 -17.18 4.77 5.14
C MET A 65 -18.09 4.07 6.14
N GLU A 66 -17.53 3.29 7.06
CA GLU A 66 -18.31 2.57 8.06
C GLU A 66 -19.02 3.53 9.02
N GLN A 67 -18.32 4.58 9.48
CA GLN A 67 -18.91 5.63 10.31
C GLN A 67 -20.05 6.36 9.58
N SER A 68 -19.85 6.71 8.31
CA SER A 68 -20.86 7.34 7.47
C SER A 68 -22.09 6.44 7.29
N ARG A 69 -21.90 5.14 7.03
CA ARG A 69 -22.97 4.14 6.91
C ARG A 69 -23.78 4.01 8.20
N ASN A 70 -23.11 3.97 9.35
CA ASN A 70 -23.78 3.88 10.64
C ASN A 70 -24.62 5.14 10.93
N THR A 71 -24.07 6.31 10.58
CA THR A 71 -24.79 7.59 10.70
C THR A 71 -26.04 7.62 9.81
N LEU A 72 -25.93 7.19 8.54
CA LEU A 72 -27.07 7.07 7.63
C LEU A 72 -28.16 6.15 8.20
N LYS A 73 -27.78 4.99 8.71
CA LYS A 73 -28.72 4.04 9.32
C LYS A 73 -29.46 4.63 10.52
N GLN A 74 -28.79 5.46 11.32
CA GLN A 74 -29.44 6.19 12.41
C GLN A 74 -30.39 7.27 11.88
N LYS A 75 -29.99 8.02 10.85
CA LYS A 75 -30.81 9.08 10.25
C LYS A 75 -32.08 8.52 9.59
N ASP A 76 -32.00 7.40 8.88
CA ASP A 76 -33.18 6.72 8.32
C ASP A 76 -34.20 6.33 9.41
N LYS A 77 -33.72 5.80 10.54
CA LYS A 77 -34.61 5.49 11.69
C LYS A 77 -35.29 6.75 12.24
N GLU A 78 -34.53 7.83 12.42
CA GLU A 78 -35.08 9.12 12.88
C GLU A 78 -36.14 9.66 11.90
N LEU A 79 -35.89 9.56 10.59
CA LEU A 79 -36.83 9.96 9.55
C LEU A 79 -38.13 9.15 9.57
N ARG A 80 -38.05 7.82 9.73
CA ARG A 80 -39.24 6.96 9.86
C ARG A 80 -40.10 7.34 11.05
N ILE A 81 -39.48 7.61 12.20
CA ILE A 81 -40.20 8.04 13.41
C ILE A 81 -40.87 9.40 13.18
N LYS A 82 -40.18 10.37 12.56
CA LYS A 82 -40.77 11.67 12.21
C LYS A 82 -41.95 11.53 11.26
N ASN A 83 -41.83 10.71 10.23
CA ASN A 83 -42.92 10.44 9.28
C ASN A 83 -44.15 9.83 9.97
N MET A 84 -43.93 8.89 10.90
CA MET A 84 -45.00 8.30 11.69
C MET A 84 -45.71 9.35 12.55
N HIS A 85 -44.97 10.26 13.20
CA HIS A 85 -45.58 11.36 13.97
C HIS A 85 -46.42 12.29 13.09
N ILE A 86 -45.93 12.68 11.91
CA ILE A 86 -46.70 13.51 10.97
C ILE A 86 -48.01 12.81 10.58
N TRP A 87 -47.95 11.51 10.31
CA TRP A 87 -49.13 10.72 9.97
C TRP A 87 -50.12 10.66 11.14
N THR A 88 -49.65 10.43 12.37
CA THR A 88 -50.50 10.44 13.57
C THR A 88 -51.20 11.77 13.77
N ILE A 89 -50.46 12.89 13.65
CA ILE A 89 -51.03 14.25 13.74
C ILE A 89 -52.11 14.44 12.65
N TYR A 90 -51.86 13.96 11.44
CA TYR A 90 -52.84 14.03 10.36
C TYR A 90 -54.12 13.24 10.69
N GLN A 91 -54.01 12.03 11.25
CA GLN A 91 -55.17 11.24 11.65
C GLN A 91 -55.94 11.88 12.81
N GLN A 92 -55.24 12.40 13.82
CA GLN A 92 -55.83 13.14 14.94
C GLN A 92 -56.60 14.35 14.45
N ARG A 93 -55.98 15.16 13.58
CA ARG A 93 -56.61 16.33 12.95
C ARG A 93 -57.88 15.95 12.21
N ARG A 94 -57.85 14.89 11.39
CA ARG A 94 -59.01 14.43 10.62
C ARG A 94 -60.14 13.92 11.52
N ALA A 95 -59.82 13.26 12.63
CA ALA A 95 -60.80 12.85 13.62
C ALA A 95 -61.44 14.07 14.30
N LEU A 96 -60.64 15.07 14.69
CA LEU A 96 -61.12 16.29 15.32
C LEU A 96 -62.00 17.12 14.37
N GLU A 97 -61.62 17.22 13.09
CA GLU A 97 -62.45 17.87 12.05
C GLU A 97 -63.82 17.20 11.90
N LYS A 98 -63.89 15.87 11.97
CA LYS A 98 -65.16 15.14 11.93
C LYS A 98 -65.99 15.42 13.18
N GLN A 99 -65.37 15.41 14.36
CA GLN A 99 -66.06 15.70 15.61
C GLN A 99 -66.59 17.14 15.66
N LEU A 100 -65.84 18.12 15.15
CA LEU A 100 -66.25 19.53 15.11
C LEU A 100 -67.49 19.71 14.22
N LYS A 101 -67.57 19.00 13.09
CA LYS A 101 -68.77 19.01 12.23
C LYS A 101 -70.01 18.47 12.94
N THR A 102 -69.86 17.52 13.85
CA THR A 102 -70.98 16.91 14.58
C THR A 102 -71.34 17.65 15.87
N ALA A 103 -70.37 18.24 16.55
CA ALA A 103 -70.53 18.85 17.87
C ALA A 103 -70.91 20.34 17.82
N GLY A 104 -70.82 20.99 16.65
CA GLY A 104 -71.07 22.42 16.51
C GLY A 104 -69.84 23.28 16.81
N ASP A 105 -70.07 24.57 17.07
CA ASP A 105 -69.02 25.58 17.08
C ASP A 105 -68.24 25.63 18.42
N SER A 106 -67.35 24.65 18.63
CA SER A 106 -66.46 24.60 19.80
C SER A 106 -65.14 25.33 19.54
N GLN A 107 -64.84 26.35 20.33
CA GLN A 107 -63.59 27.09 20.24
C GLN A 107 -62.37 26.26 20.67
N GLU A 108 -62.51 25.44 21.71
CA GLU A 108 -61.44 24.56 22.20
C GLU A 108 -60.96 23.59 21.10
N MET A 109 -61.90 23.06 20.31
CA MET A 109 -61.58 22.20 19.17
C MET A 109 -60.93 22.95 18.01
N LYS A 110 -61.30 24.22 17.78
CA LYS A 110 -60.63 25.08 16.79
C LYS A 110 -59.20 25.39 17.19
N ASP A 111 -58.97 25.66 18.48
CA ASP A 111 -57.65 25.94 19.03
C ASP A 111 -56.76 24.69 18.96
N GLU A 112 -57.30 23.51 19.29
CA GLU A 112 -56.58 22.24 19.13
C GLU A 112 -56.27 21.91 17.66
N LEU A 113 -57.18 22.21 16.73
CA LEU A 113 -56.93 22.11 15.29
C LEU A 113 -55.77 23.02 14.83
N ALA A 114 -55.69 24.24 15.36
CA ALA A 114 -54.60 25.15 15.08
C ALA A 114 -53.27 24.63 15.67
N ASN A 115 -53.29 24.10 16.89
CA ASN A 115 -52.13 23.49 17.53
C ASN A 115 -51.58 22.30 16.72
N LEU A 116 -52.45 21.38 16.30
CA LEU A 116 -52.08 20.23 15.45
C LEU A 116 -51.49 20.67 14.11
N ARG A 117 -51.98 21.77 13.51
CA ARG A 117 -51.39 22.34 12.29
C ARG A 117 -49.97 22.86 12.56
N THR A 118 -49.77 23.61 13.63
CA THR A 118 -48.45 24.14 14.01
C THR A 118 -47.45 23.01 14.28
N GLN A 119 -47.87 21.95 14.98
CA GLN A 119 -47.05 20.77 15.21
C GLN A 119 -46.68 20.08 13.89
N ALA A 120 -47.65 19.87 12.99
CA ALA A 120 -47.40 19.24 11.69
C ALA A 120 -46.37 20.04 10.86
N THR A 121 -46.48 21.38 10.83
CA THR A 121 -45.52 22.25 10.14
C THR A 121 -44.13 22.15 10.78
N SER A 122 -44.02 22.22 12.11
CA SER A 122 -42.73 22.07 12.79
C SER A 122 -42.07 20.71 12.50
N HIS A 123 -42.85 19.63 12.43
CA HIS A 123 -42.35 18.31 12.05
C HIS A 123 -41.93 18.24 10.58
N ARG A 124 -42.64 18.92 9.68
CA ARG A 124 -42.30 19.01 8.24
C ARG A 124 -40.96 19.68 8.03
N ASP A 125 -40.73 20.85 8.63
CA ASP A 125 -39.47 21.59 8.46
C ASP A 125 -38.27 20.77 8.98
N ARG A 126 -38.45 20.08 10.11
CA ARG A 126 -37.46 19.16 10.68
C ARG A 126 -37.24 17.89 9.85
N LEU A 127 -38.20 17.49 9.03
CA LEU A 127 -38.09 16.36 8.11
C LEU A 127 -37.27 16.79 6.89
N ASP A 128 -37.60 17.93 6.29
CA ASP A 128 -36.92 18.45 5.09
C ASP A 128 -35.42 18.69 5.37
N ALA A 129 -35.08 19.27 6.52
CA ALA A 129 -33.69 19.43 6.94
C ALA A 129 -32.96 18.09 7.13
N ALA A 130 -33.65 17.05 7.60
CA ALA A 130 -33.06 15.73 7.80
C ALA A 130 -32.87 14.97 6.49
N VAL A 131 -33.79 15.12 5.52
CA VAL A 131 -33.66 14.58 4.15
C VAL A 131 -32.47 15.21 3.44
N LEU A 132 -32.26 16.53 3.60
CA LEU A 132 -31.11 17.21 3.02
C LEU A 132 -29.79 16.63 3.56
N LYS A 133 -29.73 16.40 4.89
CA LYS A 133 -28.57 15.82 5.56
C LYS A 133 -28.31 14.37 5.13
N GLU A 134 -29.35 13.58 4.94
CA GLU A 134 -29.22 12.21 4.41
C GLU A 134 -28.63 12.21 3.00
N ARG A 135 -29.07 13.13 2.13
CA ARG A 135 -28.53 13.28 0.78
C ARG A 135 -27.03 13.61 0.77
N GLU A 136 -26.61 14.57 1.60
CA GLU A 136 -25.19 14.91 1.77
C GLU A 136 -24.36 13.68 2.20
N LEU A 137 -24.89 12.85 3.09
CA LEU A 137 -24.22 11.63 3.53
C LEU A 137 -24.16 10.57 2.42
N CYS A 138 -25.20 10.43 1.59
CA CYS A 138 -25.18 9.56 0.42
C CYS A 138 -24.10 10.00 -0.60
N ASP A 139 -24.01 11.29 -0.87
CA ASP A 139 -23.00 11.84 -1.78
C ASP A 139 -21.58 11.62 -1.22
N MET A 140 -21.40 11.76 0.09
CA MET A 140 -20.14 11.45 0.79
C MET A 140 -19.75 9.97 0.65
N VAL A 141 -20.70 9.03 0.86
CA VAL A 141 -20.45 7.59 0.67
C VAL A 141 -20.08 7.27 -0.79
N ALA A 142 -20.70 7.94 -1.76
CA ALA A 142 -20.37 7.77 -3.17
C ALA A 142 -18.97 8.32 -3.52
N ALA A 143 -18.54 9.41 -2.89
CA ALA A 143 -17.16 9.93 -3.03
C ALA A 143 -16.15 8.95 -2.43
N LEU A 144 -16.35 8.49 -1.19
CA LEU A 144 -15.46 7.52 -0.55
C LEU A 144 -15.36 6.20 -1.33
N ASN A 145 -16.45 5.73 -1.94
CA ASN A 145 -16.41 4.56 -2.81
C ASN A 145 -15.48 4.74 -4.01
N ARG A 146 -15.43 5.94 -4.61
CA ARG A 146 -14.51 6.23 -5.71
C ARG A 146 -13.06 6.22 -5.23
N GLU A 147 -12.80 6.84 -4.07
CA GLU A 147 -11.48 6.83 -3.44
C GLU A 147 -11.01 5.40 -3.11
N VAL A 148 -11.89 4.51 -2.62
CA VAL A 148 -11.56 3.09 -2.40
C VAL A 148 -11.16 2.39 -3.71
N ILE A 149 -11.86 2.65 -4.81
CA ILE A 149 -11.54 2.03 -6.11
C ILE A 149 -10.17 2.49 -6.59
N GLU A 150 -9.87 3.78 -6.48
CA GLU A 150 -8.58 4.35 -6.86
C GLU A 150 -7.46 3.79 -5.97
N ALA A 151 -7.63 3.82 -4.65
CA ALA A 151 -6.66 3.29 -3.69
C ALA A 151 -6.42 1.77 -3.87
N LYS A 152 -7.43 0.99 -4.28
CA LYS A 152 -7.26 -0.42 -4.63
C LYS A 152 -6.36 -0.60 -5.85
N ARG A 153 -6.57 0.20 -6.91
CA ARG A 153 -5.72 0.16 -8.11
C ARG A 153 -4.29 0.56 -7.78
N ASP A 154 -4.10 1.54 -6.91
CA ASP A 154 -2.78 1.98 -6.47
C ASP A 154 -2.06 0.91 -5.65
N THR A 155 -2.81 0.20 -4.79
CA THR A 155 -2.29 -0.94 -4.03
C THR A 155 -1.88 -2.09 -4.95
N GLU A 156 -2.67 -2.39 -5.97
CA GLU A 156 -2.37 -3.46 -6.93
C GLU A 156 -1.12 -3.14 -7.75
N ARG A 157 -0.99 -1.89 -8.24
CA ARG A 157 0.22 -1.41 -8.91
C ARG A 157 1.46 -1.50 -8.01
N ALA A 158 1.37 -1.01 -6.77
CA ALA A 158 2.47 -1.10 -5.82
C ALA A 158 2.85 -2.57 -5.51
N ARG A 159 1.89 -3.49 -5.58
CA ARG A 159 2.12 -4.93 -5.37
C ARG A 159 2.86 -5.57 -6.54
N GLU A 160 2.52 -5.18 -7.77
CA GLU A 160 3.24 -5.58 -8.97
C GLU A 160 4.67 -5.06 -8.96
N GLU A 161 4.86 -3.77 -8.65
CA GLU A 161 6.18 -3.14 -8.50
C GLU A 161 7.03 -3.83 -7.42
N ALA A 162 6.46 -4.11 -6.24
CA ALA A 162 7.16 -4.84 -5.19
C ALA A 162 7.53 -6.27 -5.60
N SER A 163 6.68 -6.94 -6.39
CA SER A 163 6.96 -8.29 -6.90
C SER A 163 8.07 -8.28 -7.96
N GLU A 164 8.09 -7.27 -8.82
CA GLU A 164 9.17 -7.05 -9.78
C GLU A 164 10.49 -6.72 -9.09
N ALA A 165 10.49 -5.81 -8.11
CA ALA A 165 11.68 -5.48 -7.32
C ALA A 165 12.25 -6.72 -6.60
N ARG A 166 11.40 -7.57 -6.02
CA ARG A 166 11.84 -8.84 -5.42
C ARG A 166 12.47 -9.81 -6.40
N ARG A 167 11.89 -9.94 -7.61
CA ARG A 167 12.47 -10.78 -8.67
C ARG A 167 13.82 -10.24 -9.15
N SER A 168 13.91 -8.91 -9.29
CA SER A 168 15.16 -8.23 -9.64
C SER A 168 16.23 -8.47 -8.58
N LEU A 169 15.89 -8.28 -7.30
CA LEU A 169 16.78 -8.54 -6.17
C LEU A 169 17.28 -9.99 -6.17
N ALA A 170 16.39 -10.99 -6.28
CA ALA A 170 16.77 -12.39 -6.29
C ALA A 170 17.72 -12.74 -7.45
N LYS A 171 17.51 -12.13 -8.62
CA LYS A 171 18.39 -12.29 -9.78
C LYS A 171 19.78 -11.70 -9.50
N VAL A 172 19.83 -10.46 -9.00
CA VAL A 172 21.10 -9.78 -8.71
C VAL A 172 21.87 -10.50 -7.59
N GLU A 173 21.19 -11.01 -6.57
CA GLU A 173 21.80 -11.84 -5.53
C GLU A 173 22.40 -13.12 -6.10
N GLY A 174 21.69 -13.81 -7.00
CA GLY A 174 22.22 -14.98 -7.69
C GLY A 174 23.46 -14.66 -8.55
N GLU A 175 23.44 -13.54 -9.27
CA GLU A 175 24.60 -13.05 -10.04
C GLU A 175 25.79 -12.73 -9.13
N ARG A 176 25.54 -12.04 -8.01
CA ARG A 176 26.55 -11.72 -6.99
C ARG A 176 27.18 -12.99 -6.43
N ASP A 177 26.38 -13.96 -6.03
CA ASP A 177 26.87 -15.21 -5.42
C ASP A 177 27.73 -16.00 -6.41
N TYR A 178 27.32 -16.05 -7.68
CA TYR A 178 28.11 -16.64 -8.75
C TYR A 178 29.48 -15.94 -8.92
N VAL A 179 29.48 -14.60 -9.01
CA VAL A 179 30.71 -13.81 -9.17
C VAL A 179 31.64 -13.96 -7.97
N MET A 180 31.09 -13.91 -6.76
CA MET A 180 31.83 -14.12 -5.50
C MET A 180 32.43 -15.53 -5.44
N GLY A 181 31.70 -16.55 -5.88
CA GLY A 181 32.19 -17.92 -6.01
C GLY A 181 33.41 -18.01 -6.93
N LYS A 182 33.33 -17.39 -8.12
CA LYS A 182 34.45 -17.34 -9.07
C LYS A 182 35.64 -16.53 -8.55
N HIS A 183 35.40 -15.41 -7.89
CA HIS A 183 36.47 -14.65 -7.27
C HIS A 183 37.18 -15.47 -6.17
N ARG A 184 36.44 -16.22 -5.36
CA ARG A 184 37.01 -17.12 -4.34
C ARG A 184 37.88 -18.22 -4.96
N GLU A 185 37.43 -18.86 -6.04
CA GLU A 185 38.23 -19.86 -6.79
C GLU A 185 39.58 -19.26 -7.26
N VAL A 186 39.56 -18.03 -7.80
CA VAL A 186 40.77 -17.33 -8.25
C VAL A 186 41.72 -17.03 -7.08
N LEU A 187 41.19 -16.54 -5.96
CA LEU A 187 42.00 -16.26 -4.77
C LEU A 187 42.68 -17.51 -4.21
N VAL A 188 41.95 -18.63 -4.11
CA VAL A 188 42.51 -19.92 -3.67
C VAL A 188 43.63 -20.37 -4.62
N THR A 189 43.41 -20.27 -5.93
CA THR A 189 44.42 -20.62 -6.94
C THR A 189 45.69 -19.78 -6.73
N LEU A 190 45.59 -18.47 -6.59
CA LEU A 190 46.74 -17.60 -6.32
C LEU A 190 47.47 -17.94 -5.01
N GLN A 191 46.73 -18.26 -3.95
CA GLN A 191 47.30 -18.67 -2.67
C GLN A 191 48.01 -20.03 -2.71
N THR A 192 47.63 -20.94 -3.61
CA THR A 192 48.34 -22.22 -3.81
C THR A 192 49.57 -22.08 -4.71
N VAL A 193 49.56 -21.15 -5.67
CA VAL A 193 50.68 -20.93 -6.59
C VAL A 193 51.81 -20.11 -5.94
N LYS A 194 51.51 -19.07 -5.15
CA LYS A 194 52.53 -18.21 -4.50
C LYS A 194 53.52 -18.92 -3.55
N PRO A 195 53.11 -19.87 -2.68
CA PRO A 195 54.03 -20.62 -1.83
C PRO A 195 54.92 -21.57 -2.62
N SER A 196 54.37 -22.15 -3.70
CA SER A 196 55.08 -23.12 -4.54
C SER A 196 56.25 -22.48 -5.31
N THR A 197 56.14 -21.19 -5.66
CA THR A 197 57.23 -20.44 -6.32
C THR A 197 58.41 -20.15 -5.38
N ILE A 198 58.21 -20.14 -4.05
CA ILE A 198 59.28 -19.94 -3.07
C ILE A 198 60.11 -21.23 -2.91
N ILE A 199 59.50 -22.41 -3.07
CA ILE A 199 60.19 -23.70 -2.94
C ILE A 199 61.09 -23.96 -4.15
N VAL A 200 60.62 -23.68 -5.38
CA VAL A 200 61.45 -23.86 -6.59
C VAL A 200 62.66 -22.90 -6.62
N LYS A 201 62.54 -21.69 -6.06
CA LYS A 201 63.68 -20.77 -5.92
C LYS A 201 64.74 -21.24 -4.90
N LYS A 202 64.36 -22.10 -3.95
CA LYS A 202 65.29 -22.61 -2.92
C LYS A 202 66.03 -23.87 -3.37
N GLU A 203 65.42 -24.68 -4.24
CA GLU A 203 66.06 -25.89 -4.79
C GLU A 203 66.94 -25.60 -6.02
N ALA A 204 66.74 -24.50 -6.74
CA ALA A 204 67.59 -24.10 -7.87
C ALA A 204 68.83 -23.27 -7.48
N LEU A 205 69.04 -23.00 -6.19
CA LEU A 205 70.19 -22.24 -5.65
C LEU A 205 71.01 -23.05 -4.61
N GLY A 206 70.76 -24.35 -4.50
CA GLY A 206 71.56 -25.30 -3.71
C GLY A 206 72.50 -26.10 -4.61
#